data_AF-A0A966WNG9-F1
#
_entry.id   AF-A0A966WNG9-F1
#
_cell.length_a   1.000
_cell.length_b   1.000
_cell.length_c   1.000
_cell.angle_alpha   90.00
_cell.angle_beta   90.00
_cell.angle_gamma   90.00
#
_symmetry.space_group_name_H-M   'P 1'
#
loop_
_entity.id
_entity.type
_entity.pdbx_description
1 polymer ?
#
loop_
_entity_poly.entity_id
_entity_poly.type
_entity_poly.pdbx_seq_one_letter_code
_entity_poly.pdbx_strand_id
1 'polypeptide(L)'
;MALTEDLSLFLNDFGVSCTAGAISALGILDMPSQIISGDMVLSTDYTLTARFADFGGLKYGDAIAVGGTNYQVRETRRIDDGAFVEIGLMKT
;
A
#
# COMPACT_ATOMS: atom_id res chain seq x y z
N MET A 1 -4.89 13.13 27.93
CA MET A 1 -3.70 13.64 27.23
C MET A 1 -3.54 12.79 25.99
N ALA A 2 -3.77 13.36 24.80
CA ALA A 2 -3.56 12.64 23.55
C ALA A 2 -2.06 12.59 23.30
N LEU A 3 -1.48 11.39 23.28
CA LEU A 3 -0.13 11.20 22.76
C LEU A 3 -0.21 11.47 21.25
N THR A 4 0.58 12.43 20.76
CA THR A 4 0.69 12.68 19.32
C THR A 4 1.67 11.67 18.77
N GLU A 5 1.17 10.71 17.99
CA GLU A 5 1.99 9.70 17.34
C GLU A 5 2.47 10.21 15.98
N ASP A 6 3.77 10.14 15.72
CA ASP A 6 4.30 10.43 14.39
C ASP A 6 4.42 9.12 13.60
N LEU A 7 3.41 8.85 12.77
CA LEU A 7 3.37 7.65 11.94
C LEU A 7 4.44 7.67 10.81
N SER A 8 5.13 8.80 10.61
CA SER A 8 6.04 8.98 9.47
C SER A 8 7.29 8.18 9.71
N LEU A 9 7.67 8.03 10.98
CA LEU A 9 8.84 7.28 11.42
C LEU A 9 8.80 5.82 10.94
N PHE A 10 7.64 5.16 10.98
CA PHE A 10 7.49 3.78 10.50
C PHE A 10 7.65 3.65 8.98
N LEU A 11 7.19 4.67 8.25
CA LEU A 11 7.22 4.70 6.78
C LEU A 11 8.57 5.21 6.25
N ASN A 12 9.34 5.97 7.02
CA ASN A 12 10.60 6.54 6.56
C ASN A 12 11.73 5.51 6.45
N ASP A 13 11.63 4.39 7.18
CA ASP A 13 12.65 3.33 7.17
C ASP A 13 12.47 2.35 6.00
N PHE A 14 11.23 1.91 5.74
CA PHE A 14 10.90 0.88 4.73
C PHE A 14 9.99 1.36 3.60
N GLY A 15 9.51 2.60 3.66
CA GLY A 15 8.54 3.13 2.71
C GLY A 15 9.16 3.52 1.38
N VAL A 16 8.40 3.28 0.33
CA VAL A 16 8.66 3.75 -1.03
C VAL A 16 7.73 4.90 -1.38
N SER A 17 8.17 5.77 -2.28
CA SER A 17 7.34 6.87 -2.78
C SER A 17 6.13 6.33 -3.54
N CYS A 18 4.95 6.73 -3.11
CA CYS A 18 3.67 6.38 -3.70
C CYS A 18 2.98 7.66 -4.20
N THR A 19 2.39 7.62 -5.39
CA THR A 19 1.71 8.76 -5.99
C THR A 19 0.39 8.34 -6.60
N ALA A 20 -0.70 8.96 -6.17
CA ALA A 20 -2.03 8.78 -6.73
C ALA A 20 -2.63 10.15 -7.07
N GLY A 21 -2.81 10.42 -8.36
CA GLY A 21 -3.23 11.74 -8.84
C GLY A 21 -2.24 12.84 -8.41
N ALA A 22 -2.70 13.78 -7.58
CA ALA A 22 -1.88 14.87 -7.06
C ALA A 22 -1.26 14.59 -5.68
N ILE A 23 -1.61 13.47 -5.03
CA ILE A 23 -1.12 13.11 -3.69
C ILE A 23 0.14 12.26 -3.84
N SER A 24 1.21 12.66 -3.14
CA SER A 24 2.44 11.90 -3.04
C SER A 24 2.81 11.71 -1.57
N ALA A 25 2.97 10.46 -1.15
CA ALA A 25 3.29 10.08 0.22
C ALA A 25 4.10 8.77 0.24
N LEU A 26 4.58 8.36 1.42
CA LEU A 26 5.30 7.11 1.60
C LEU A 26 4.33 5.96 1.91
N GLY A 27 4.64 4.77 1.40
CA GLY A 27 3.92 3.54 1.70
C GLY A 27 4.86 2.34 1.61
N ILE A 28 4.56 1.28 2.36
CA ILE A 28 5.34 0.04 2.36
C ILE A 28 4.71 -0.92 1.35
N LEU A 29 5.49 -1.31 0.35
CA LEU A 29 5.06 -2.26 -0.68
C LEU A 29 5.48 -3.67 -0.29
N ASP A 30 4.50 -4.51 0.02
CA ASP A 30 4.67 -5.94 0.17
C ASP A 30 4.55 -6.62 -1.20
N MET A 31 5.68 -7.10 -1.69
CA MET A 31 5.75 -7.85 -2.95
C MET A 31 5.50 -9.34 -2.69
N PRO A 32 4.80 -10.04 -3.62
CA PRO A 32 4.71 -11.49 -3.54
C PRO A 32 6.07 -12.16 -3.52
N SER A 33 6.30 -12.99 -2.51
CA SER A 33 7.32 -14.03 -2.61
C SER A 33 6.74 -15.20 -3.41
N GLN A 34 7.41 -15.61 -4.48
CA GLN A 34 7.04 -16.82 -5.20
C GLN A 34 7.72 -18.03 -4.52
N ILE A 35 6.94 -18.88 -3.85
CA ILE A 35 7.39 -20.22 -3.46
C ILE A 35 6.92 -21.18 -4.55
N ILE A 36 7.85 -21.62 -5.40
CA ILE A 36 7.57 -22.62 -6.44
C ILE A 36 7.60 -24.00 -5.76
N SER A 37 6.42 -24.50 -5.36
CA SER A 37 6.22 -25.88 -4.91
C SER A 37 5.25 -26.59 -5.85
N GLY A 38 5.77 -27.25 -6.89
CA GLY A 38 4.97 -28.00 -7.88
C GLY A 38 4.27 -27.12 -8.93
N ASP A 39 3.11 -27.59 -9.43
CA ASP A 39 2.28 -26.95 -10.49
C ASP A 39 1.34 -25.83 -9.99
N MET A 40 1.36 -25.50 -8.68
CA MET A 40 0.47 -24.49 -8.12
C MET A 40 1.24 -23.18 -7.86
N VAL A 41 1.03 -22.19 -8.73
CA VAL A 41 1.53 -20.83 -8.52
C VAL A 41 0.61 -20.12 -7.51
N LEU A 42 0.94 -20.16 -6.23
CA LEU A 42 0.42 -19.17 -5.28
C LEU A 42 1.12 -17.84 -5.56
N SER A 43 0.46 -16.97 -6.30
CA SER A 43 0.85 -15.55 -6.36
C SER A 43 0.20 -14.86 -5.17
N THR A 44 0.99 -14.44 -4.18
CA THR A 44 0.50 -13.44 -3.22
C THR A 44 0.14 -12.18 -4.02
N ASP A 45 -0.92 -11.50 -3.64
CA ASP A 45 -1.24 -10.22 -4.26
C ASP A 45 -0.25 -9.15 -3.79
N TYR A 46 -0.03 -8.11 -4.61
CA TYR A 46 0.73 -6.95 -4.16
C TYR A 46 -0.11 -6.19 -3.14
N THR A 47 0.49 -5.82 -2.01
CA THR A 47 -0.21 -5.08 -0.96
C THR A 47 0.59 -3.83 -0.60
N LEU A 48 -0.10 -2.71 -0.44
CA LEU A 48 0.50 -1.43 -0.04
C LEU A 48 -0.07 -0.98 1.31
N THR A 49 0.80 -0.82 2.29
CA THR A 49 0.46 -0.24 3.58
C THR A 49 0.86 1.23 3.62
N ALA A 50 -0.10 2.13 3.81
CA ALA A 50 0.14 3.55 3.85
C ALA A 50 -0.82 4.27 4.80
N ARG A 51 -0.67 5.58 4.99
CA ARG A 51 -1.58 6.35 5.85
C ARG A 51 -2.96 6.48 5.22
N PHE A 52 -3.99 6.32 6.03
CA PHE A 52 -5.37 6.51 5.59
C PHE A 52 -5.62 7.95 5.13
N ALA A 53 -4.98 8.94 5.75
CA ALA A 53 -5.14 10.35 5.37
C ALA A 53 -4.67 10.64 3.93
N ASP A 54 -3.67 9.89 3.44
CA ASP A 54 -3.09 10.10 2.12
C ASP A 54 -3.84 9.28 1.04
N PHE A 55 -4.11 7.99 1.31
CA PHE A 55 -4.61 7.06 0.29
C PHE A 55 -5.92 6.33 0.66
N GLY A 56 -6.51 6.65 1.81
CA GLY A 56 -7.73 5.99 2.29
C GLY A 56 -8.99 6.28 1.46
N GLY A 57 -8.94 7.28 0.57
CA GLY A 57 -10.02 7.62 -0.35
C GLY A 57 -9.97 6.90 -1.70
N LEU A 58 -8.91 6.12 -1.96
CA LEU A 58 -8.77 5.37 -3.22
C LEU A 58 -9.86 4.29 -3.33
N LYS A 59 -10.31 4.05 -4.56
CA LYS A 59 -11.36 3.10 -4.89
C LYS A 59 -10.85 2.04 -5.86
N TYR A 60 -11.61 0.96 -5.98
CA TYR A 60 -11.38 -0.06 -7.00
C TYR A 60 -11.22 0.60 -8.38
N GLY A 61 -10.14 0.25 -9.09
CA GLY A 61 -9.82 0.74 -10.42
C GLY A 61 -8.99 2.03 -10.46
N ASP A 62 -8.79 2.71 -9.33
CA ASP A 62 -7.94 3.90 -9.29
C ASP A 62 -6.47 3.53 -9.58
N ALA A 63 -5.78 4.44 -10.26
CA ALA A 63 -4.36 4.27 -10.59
C ALA A 63 -3.47 4.82 -9.47
N ILE A 64 -2.43 4.05 -9.12
CA ILE A 64 -1.40 4.46 -8.17
C ILE A 64 -0.02 4.03 -8.66
N ALA A 65 0.95 4.93 -8.59
CA ALA A 65 2.35 4.62 -8.85
C ALA A 65 3.07 4.37 -7.53
N VAL A 66 3.74 3.22 -7.39
CA VAL A 66 4.46 2.82 -6.18
C VAL A 66 5.89 2.50 -6.57
N GLY A 67 6.86 3.22 -6.02
CA GLY A 67 8.28 3.04 -6.36
C GLY A 67 8.58 3.19 -7.86
N GLY A 68 7.80 4.01 -8.57
CA GLY A 68 7.92 4.22 -10.02
C GLY A 68 7.25 3.17 -10.91
N THR A 69 6.56 2.17 -10.33
CA THR A 69 5.77 1.19 -11.07
C THR A 69 4.27 1.50 -10.94
N ASN A 70 3.53 1.40 -12.03
CA ASN A 70 2.08 1.63 -12.03
C ASN A 70 1.31 0.38 -11.58
N TYR A 71 0.32 0.61 -10.74
CA TYR A 71 -0.60 -0.38 -10.22
C TYR A 71 -2.05 0.16 -10.29
N GLN A 72 -3.00 -0.76 -10.27
CA GLN A 72 -4.41 -0.47 -10.03
C GLN A 72 -4.82 -0.91 -8.64
N VAL A 73 -5.64 -0.09 -7.99
CA VAL A 73 -6.24 -0.41 -6.70
C VAL A 73 -7.34 -1.45 -6.88
N ARG A 74 -7.26 -2.54 -6.12
CA ARG A 74 -8.31 -3.56 -6.02
C ARG A 74 -9.19 -3.33 -4.81
N GLU A 75 -8.61 -3.01 -3.67
CA GLU A 75 -9.37 -2.83 -2.44
C GLU A 75 -8.58 -1.99 -1.47
N THR A 76 -9.29 -1.32 -0.57
CA THR A 76 -8.72 -0.53 0.51
C THR A 76 -9.35 -0.98 1.82
N ARG A 77 -8.53 -1.38 2.79
CA ARG A 77 -8.97 -1.83 4.11
C ARG A 77 -8.28 -0.99 5.18
N ARG A 78 -9.07 -0.37 6.06
CA ARG A 78 -8.51 0.27 7.25
C ARG A 78 -7.97 -0.82 8.19
N ILE A 79 -6.83 -0.55 8.80
CA ILE A 79 -6.19 -1.44 9.75
C ILE A 79 -6.10 -0.76 11.12
N ASP A 80 -6.15 -1.59 12.17
CA ASP A 80 -6.09 -1.21 13.58
C ASP A 80 -7.02 -0.04 13.98
N ASP A 81 -6.44 1.08 14.37
CA ASP A 81 -7.14 2.31 14.80
C ASP A 81 -7.64 3.17 13.63
N GLY A 82 -7.37 2.74 12.39
CA GLY A 82 -7.76 3.42 11.16
C GLY A 82 -6.80 4.52 10.71
N ALA A 83 -5.65 4.69 11.37
CA ALA A 83 -4.62 5.63 10.94
C ALA A 83 -3.84 5.13 9.71
N PHE A 84 -3.71 3.81 9.56
CA PHE A 84 -3.18 3.16 8.36
C PHE A 84 -4.29 2.50 7.51
N VAL A 85 -3.96 2.29 6.24
CA VAL A 85 -4.75 1.58 5.25
C VAL A 85 -3.88 0.56 4.53
N GLU A 86 -4.41 -0.64 4.38
CA GLU A 86 -3.89 -1.71 3.54
C GLU A 86 -4.62 -1.65 2.19
N ILE A 87 -3.87 -1.62 1.10
CA ILE A 87 -4.39 -1.48 -0.25
C ILE A 87 -3.94 -2.66 -1.08
N GLY A 88 -4.90 -3.48 -1.54
CA GLY A 88 -4.63 -4.54 -2.50
C GLY A 88 -4.37 -3.94 -3.88
N LEU A 89 -3.28 -4.35 -4.52
CA LEU A 89 -2.79 -3.83 -5.79
C LEU A 89 -2.75 -4.92 -6.86
N MET A 90 -3.06 -4.51 -8.09
CA MET A 90 -2.87 -5.28 -9.30
C MET A 90 -1.85 -4.55 -10.18
N LYS A 91 -0.82 -5.26 -10.64
CA LYS A 91 0.15 -4.69 -11.57
C LYS A 91 -0.49 -4.52 -12.96
N THR A 92 -0.34 -3.33 -13.55
CA THR A 92 -0.80 -3.01 -14.91
C THR A 92 0.27 -3.26 -15.96
#